data_AF-A0A2T1EEM9-F1
#
_entry.id   AF-A0A2T1EEM9-F1
#
_cell.length_a   1.000
_cell.length_b   1.000
_cell.length_c   1.000
_cell.angle_alpha   90.00
_cell.angle_beta   90.00
_cell.angle_gamma   90.00
#
_symmetry.space_group_name_H-M   'P 1'
#
loop_
_entity.id
_entity.type
_entity.pdbx_description
1 polymer ?
#
loop_
_entity_poly.entity_id
_entity_poly.type
_entity_poly.pdbx_seq_one_letter_code
_entity_poly.pdbx_strand_id
1 'polypeptide(L)'
;MRIIQIIPSISLVYGGPSQMVLGLSAALAAKNIDVTIITTNSNGDIGQPPLDVPLNQPIKQNGYQIIYFRCSPFRRYKFSLSLLQWLNENARQFDIAHIHALFSPVTTLAATIARGHHLPYIIRPCGMLDPADLQKKKQLKQIYGKLLERPNLAGAAAIHFTSKQEAKISERFGLGDTGKMPVPKDLVIPLGVTADCDRHFISQVDATNIERTEVLTTNLSVANFYPQRLRESQVPIILFMSRIEPKKGLNLLIPALESILEAGIEFCFILAGSNPQDADYETQIKVQIQNSILARYTTITGFVSGDLKSELLRNADLFVLPSYYENFGIAVAEAMAAGVPVAISDRIHIAEDIRQAEAGWVGPLEVDAIANSIKSALLNPEERQRRGLNGKEYAKKHYNWEAIAQQTIDAYQHILSSIN
;
A
#
# COMPACT_ATOMS: atom_id res chain seq x y z
N MET A 1 13.67 -12.69 -19.69
CA MET A 1 13.97 -11.38 -19.09
C MET A 1 14.27 -11.60 -17.62
N ARG A 2 15.40 -11.09 -17.14
CA ARG A 2 15.89 -11.16 -15.75
C ARG A 2 15.78 -9.80 -15.10
N ILE A 3 15.02 -9.70 -14.03
CA ILE A 3 14.70 -8.45 -13.35
C ILE A 3 15.25 -8.48 -11.93
N ILE A 4 15.83 -7.36 -11.51
CA ILE A 4 16.17 -7.14 -10.11
C ILE A 4 15.28 -6.07 -9.47
N GLN A 5 14.54 -6.43 -8.43
CA GLN A 5 13.80 -5.50 -7.59
C GLN A 5 14.63 -5.15 -6.35
N ILE A 6 14.77 -3.85 -6.07
CA ILE A 6 15.64 -3.34 -5.02
C ILE A 6 14.79 -2.52 -4.04
N ILE A 7 14.69 -2.97 -2.79
CA ILE A 7 13.92 -2.30 -1.75
C ILE A 7 14.69 -2.31 -0.42
N PRO A 8 14.67 -1.24 0.39
CA PRO A 8 15.44 -1.21 1.64
C PRO A 8 15.01 -2.23 2.69
N SER A 9 13.72 -2.58 2.77
CA SER A 9 13.16 -3.55 3.72
C SER A 9 11.79 -4.04 3.24
N ILE A 10 11.44 -5.29 3.56
CA ILE A 10 10.18 -5.96 3.22
C ILE A 10 9.36 -6.34 4.48
N SER A 11 9.72 -5.85 5.67
CA SER A 11 8.97 -6.21 6.89
C SER A 11 7.49 -5.79 6.84
N LEU A 12 6.63 -6.62 7.44
CA LEU A 12 5.19 -6.41 7.60
C LEU A 12 4.86 -5.13 8.37
N VAL A 13 5.80 -4.63 9.20
CA VAL A 13 5.68 -3.35 9.91
C VAL A 13 5.63 -2.17 8.93
N TYR A 14 6.15 -2.33 7.70
CA TYR A 14 6.33 -1.24 6.73
C TYR A 14 5.21 -1.07 5.69
N GLY A 15 4.09 -1.78 5.84
CA GLY A 15 2.86 -1.50 5.08
C GLY A 15 2.95 -1.75 3.57
N GLY A 16 2.24 -0.93 2.79
CA GLY A 16 1.94 -1.16 1.37
C GLY A 16 3.13 -1.39 0.41
N PRO A 17 4.29 -0.69 0.54
CA PRO A 17 5.41 -0.90 -0.38
C PRO A 17 5.99 -2.33 -0.36
N SER A 18 6.10 -2.95 0.81
CA SER A 18 6.58 -4.34 0.98
C SER A 18 5.64 -5.33 0.30
N GLN A 19 4.33 -5.20 0.58
CA GLN A 19 3.29 -6.06 0.02
C GLN A 19 3.24 -5.94 -1.50
N MET A 20 3.42 -4.73 -2.03
CA MET A 20 3.44 -4.53 -3.47
C MET A 20 4.62 -5.22 -4.14
N VAL A 21 5.85 -5.08 -3.61
CA VAL A 21 7.04 -5.70 -4.22
C VAL A 21 6.91 -7.22 -4.25
N LEU A 22 6.42 -7.82 -3.16
CA LEU A 22 6.18 -9.26 -3.09
C LEU A 22 5.09 -9.70 -4.08
N GLY A 23 3.95 -9.01 -4.10
CA GLY A 23 2.84 -9.33 -5.00
C GLY A 23 3.20 -9.16 -6.48
N LEU A 24 3.89 -8.07 -6.83
CA LEU A 24 4.36 -7.84 -8.20
C LEU A 24 5.37 -8.92 -8.62
N SER A 25 6.31 -9.28 -7.74
CA SER A 25 7.32 -10.30 -8.04
C SER A 25 6.68 -11.66 -8.30
N ALA A 26 5.69 -12.07 -7.49
CA ALA A 26 4.94 -13.29 -7.70
C ALA A 26 4.14 -13.26 -9.02
N ALA A 27 3.48 -12.14 -9.32
CA ALA A 27 2.69 -11.99 -10.54
C ALA A 27 3.56 -11.98 -11.82
N LEU A 28 4.75 -11.35 -11.77
CA LEU A 28 5.74 -11.41 -12.84
C LEU A 28 6.30 -12.83 -13.02
N ALA A 29 6.62 -13.52 -11.92
CA ALA A 29 7.10 -14.90 -11.96
C ALA A 29 6.08 -15.86 -12.58
N ALA A 30 4.79 -15.68 -12.27
CA ALA A 30 3.70 -16.43 -12.90
C ALA A 30 3.59 -16.23 -14.43
N LYS A 31 4.18 -15.14 -14.96
CA LYS A 31 4.32 -14.86 -16.40
C LYS A 31 5.70 -15.28 -16.94
N ASN A 32 6.41 -16.17 -16.26
CA ASN A 32 7.73 -16.70 -16.61
C ASN A 32 8.84 -15.63 -16.69
N ILE A 33 8.73 -14.57 -15.91
CA ILE A 33 9.81 -13.59 -15.74
C ILE A 33 10.71 -14.03 -14.59
N ASP A 34 12.02 -14.03 -14.79
CA ASP A 34 12.98 -14.33 -13.74
C ASP A 34 13.16 -13.09 -12.86
N VAL A 35 12.69 -13.16 -11.61
CA VAL A 35 12.67 -12.03 -10.68
C VAL A 35 13.55 -12.32 -9.47
N THR A 36 14.47 -11.40 -9.21
CA THR A 36 15.31 -11.38 -8.01
C THR A 36 14.99 -10.15 -7.17
N ILE A 37 14.67 -10.33 -5.90
CA ILE A 37 14.53 -9.25 -4.93
C ILE A 37 15.80 -9.18 -4.09
N ILE A 38 16.36 -7.99 -3.92
CA ILE A 38 17.39 -7.73 -2.92
C ILE A 38 16.88 -6.73 -1.89
N THR A 39 17.06 -7.07 -0.61
CA THR A 39 16.58 -6.26 0.52
C THR A 39 17.47 -6.46 1.75
N THR A 40 17.36 -5.57 2.73
CA THR A 40 17.94 -5.84 4.05
C THR A 40 17.01 -6.68 4.92
N ASN A 41 17.54 -7.29 5.97
CA ASN A 41 16.78 -7.94 7.03
C ASN A 41 16.23 -6.98 8.10
N SER A 42 16.20 -5.66 7.81
CA SER A 42 15.61 -4.68 8.71
C SER A 42 14.12 -4.98 8.93
N ASN A 43 13.72 -4.93 10.20
CA ASN A 43 12.34 -5.09 10.66
C ASN A 43 12.04 -3.95 11.63
N GLY A 44 11.09 -3.07 11.27
CA GLY A 44 10.76 -1.88 12.04
C GLY A 44 11.91 -0.88 12.25
N ASP A 45 11.55 0.37 12.58
CA ASP A 45 12.52 1.45 12.69
C ASP A 45 13.11 1.57 14.11
N ILE A 46 12.46 0.99 15.14
CA ILE A 46 12.79 1.20 16.55
C ILE A 46 12.54 -0.07 17.37
N GLY A 47 13.62 -0.71 17.83
CA GLY A 47 13.58 -1.70 18.90
C GLY A 47 13.16 -3.12 18.50
N GLN A 48 12.60 -3.36 17.31
CA GLN A 48 12.29 -4.71 16.85
C GLN A 48 13.59 -5.48 16.49
N PRO A 49 13.70 -6.79 16.75
CA PRO A 49 14.80 -7.61 16.23
C PRO A 49 14.75 -7.67 14.69
N PRO A 50 15.89 -7.84 13.99
CA PRO A 50 15.89 -8.05 12.54
C PRO A 50 15.04 -9.27 12.18
N LEU A 51 14.65 -9.38 10.91
CA LEU A 51 14.05 -10.60 10.41
C LEU A 51 15.03 -11.77 10.58
N ASP A 52 14.51 -12.88 11.10
CA ASP A 52 15.22 -14.15 11.23
C ASP A 52 15.15 -14.89 9.89
N VAL A 53 16.07 -14.53 8.99
CA VAL A 53 16.13 -15.02 7.61
C VAL A 53 17.58 -15.31 7.22
N PRO A 54 17.83 -16.34 6.38
CA PRO A 54 19.16 -16.58 5.84
C PRO A 54 19.70 -15.36 5.09
N LEU A 55 20.96 -15.00 5.36
CA LEU A 55 21.60 -13.82 4.80
C LEU A 55 22.57 -14.17 3.66
N ASN A 56 22.68 -13.28 2.69
CA ASN A 56 23.60 -13.34 1.54
C ASN A 56 23.45 -14.60 0.68
N GLN A 57 22.27 -15.21 0.67
CA GLN A 57 21.95 -16.36 -0.16
C GLN A 57 20.54 -16.24 -0.77
N PRO A 58 20.33 -16.78 -1.99
CA PRO A 58 19.01 -16.77 -2.62
C PRO A 58 18.05 -17.73 -1.91
N ILE A 59 16.85 -17.23 -1.63
CA ILE A 59 15.72 -17.98 -1.11
C ILE A 59 14.64 -17.96 -2.18
N LYS A 60 14.21 -19.13 -2.66
CA LYS A 60 13.13 -19.24 -3.65
C LYS A 60 11.78 -19.23 -2.95
N GLN A 61 10.86 -18.41 -3.44
CA GLN A 61 9.49 -18.32 -2.92
C GLN A 61 8.56 -17.81 -4.02
N ASN A 62 7.38 -18.42 -4.17
CA ASN A 62 6.33 -17.97 -5.10
C ASN A 62 6.84 -17.70 -6.54
N GLY A 63 7.76 -18.53 -7.03
CA GLY A 63 8.35 -18.43 -8.37
C GLY A 63 9.47 -17.39 -8.55
N TYR A 64 9.73 -16.53 -7.57
CA TYR A 64 10.85 -15.58 -7.58
C TYR A 64 11.92 -15.97 -6.54
N GLN A 65 13.04 -15.24 -6.53
CA GLN A 65 14.06 -15.37 -5.49
C GLN A 65 14.26 -14.07 -4.70
N ILE A 66 14.58 -14.19 -3.42
CA ILE A 66 14.91 -13.06 -2.54
C ILE A 66 16.25 -13.29 -1.85
N ILE A 67 17.07 -12.24 -1.76
CA ILE A 67 18.34 -12.24 -1.04
C ILE A 67 18.27 -11.18 0.05
N TYR A 68 18.40 -11.62 1.30
CA TYR A 68 18.45 -10.73 2.45
C TYR A 68 19.89 -10.39 2.80
N PHE A 69 20.15 -9.12 3.07
CA PHE A 69 21.44 -8.64 3.53
C PHE A 69 21.33 -8.08 4.93
N ARG A 70 22.43 -8.19 5.70
CA ARG A 70 22.47 -7.62 7.04
C ARG A 70 22.29 -6.11 6.98
N CYS A 71 21.27 -5.59 7.65
CA CYS A 71 21.13 -4.16 7.89
C CYS A 71 22.18 -3.70 8.91
N SER A 72 22.81 -2.56 8.63
CA SER A 72 23.68 -1.85 9.57
C SER A 72 22.98 -1.62 10.91
N PRO A 73 23.72 -1.62 12.05
CA PRO A 73 23.15 -1.38 13.38
C PRO A 73 22.33 -0.08 13.47
N PHE A 74 22.69 0.95 12.68
CA PHE A 74 21.91 2.17 12.51
C PHE A 74 20.72 1.96 11.56
N ARG A 75 19.75 1.15 12.00
CA ARG A 75 18.63 0.63 11.17
C ARG A 75 17.71 1.70 10.59
N ARG A 76 17.73 2.92 11.15
CA ARG A 76 16.95 4.07 10.65
C ARG A 76 17.10 4.29 9.14
N TYR A 77 18.29 4.06 8.59
CA TYR A 77 18.57 4.27 7.17
C TYR A 77 18.54 3.00 6.34
N LYS A 78 18.32 1.84 6.98
CA LYS A 78 18.26 0.51 6.34
C LYS A 78 19.48 0.23 5.47
N PHE A 79 20.64 0.77 5.83
CA PHE A 79 21.86 0.69 5.03
C PHE A 79 22.46 -0.72 5.09
N SER A 80 22.98 -1.21 3.96
CA SER A 80 23.74 -2.45 3.90
C SER A 80 24.84 -2.35 2.85
N LEU A 81 26.10 -2.44 3.28
CA LEU A 81 27.25 -2.42 2.38
C LEU A 81 27.33 -3.72 1.57
N SER A 82 27.04 -4.87 2.19
CA SER A 82 27.08 -6.17 1.51
C SER A 82 26.03 -6.27 0.39
N LEU A 83 24.86 -5.65 0.57
CA LEU A 83 23.86 -5.52 -0.49
C LEU A 83 24.43 -4.76 -1.70
N LEU A 84 25.08 -3.62 -1.47
CA LEU A 84 25.63 -2.78 -2.54
C LEU A 84 26.81 -3.44 -3.24
N GLN A 85 27.68 -4.12 -2.49
CA GLN A 85 28.78 -4.92 -3.05
C GLN A 85 28.26 -6.03 -3.94
N TRP A 86 27.28 -6.80 -3.44
CA TRP A 86 26.64 -7.86 -4.21
C TRP A 86 25.99 -7.33 -5.49
N LEU A 87 25.25 -6.22 -5.40
CA LEU A 87 24.66 -5.58 -6.58
C LEU A 87 25.73 -5.17 -7.59
N ASN A 88 26.83 -4.56 -7.13
CA ASN A 88 27.92 -4.14 -8.01
C ASN A 88 28.59 -5.31 -8.74
N GLU A 89 28.69 -6.48 -8.10
CA GLU A 89 29.26 -7.69 -8.69
C GLU A 89 28.29 -8.39 -9.66
N ASN A 90 26.98 -8.28 -9.43
CA ASN A 90 25.96 -9.07 -10.15
C ASN A 90 25.09 -8.24 -11.11
N ALA A 91 25.20 -6.91 -11.15
CA ALA A 91 24.33 -6.02 -11.93
C ALA A 91 24.18 -6.43 -13.41
N ARG A 92 25.28 -6.87 -14.04
CA ARG A 92 25.32 -7.25 -15.46
C ARG A 92 24.55 -8.55 -15.79
N GLN A 93 24.10 -9.28 -14.77
CA GLN A 93 23.27 -10.47 -14.95
C GLN A 93 21.79 -10.13 -15.16
N PHE A 94 21.39 -8.89 -14.95
CA PHE A 94 20.00 -8.47 -15.09
C PHE A 94 19.81 -7.63 -16.35
N ASP A 95 18.62 -7.73 -16.92
CA ASP A 95 18.24 -6.93 -18.09
C ASP A 95 17.73 -5.54 -17.64
N ILE A 96 17.05 -5.48 -16.49
CA ILE A 96 16.49 -4.23 -15.95
C ILE A 96 16.38 -4.27 -14.42
N ALA A 97 16.59 -3.12 -13.76
CA ALA A 97 16.36 -2.95 -12.34
C ALA A 97 15.09 -2.13 -12.04
N HIS A 98 14.34 -2.52 -11.01
CA HIS A 98 13.20 -1.76 -10.48
C HIS A 98 13.48 -1.39 -9.02
N ILE A 99 13.72 -0.12 -8.78
CA ILE A 99 14.15 0.41 -7.48
C ILE A 99 12.94 1.02 -6.77
N HIS A 100 12.65 0.57 -5.56
CA HIS A 100 11.49 0.99 -4.80
C HIS A 100 11.90 1.84 -3.60
N ALA A 101 11.21 2.98 -3.44
CA ALA A 101 11.47 4.04 -2.48
C ALA A 101 12.60 5.00 -2.87
N LEU A 102 12.44 6.24 -2.41
CA LEU A 102 13.43 7.32 -2.50
C LEU A 102 13.94 7.69 -1.11
N PHE A 103 15.05 8.43 -1.07
CA PHE A 103 15.67 8.93 0.16
C PHE A 103 16.19 7.82 1.09
N SER A 104 16.52 6.66 0.54
CA SER A 104 17.25 5.59 1.24
C SER A 104 18.65 5.47 0.64
N PRO A 105 19.71 5.46 1.46
CA PRO A 105 21.07 5.23 0.97
C PRO A 105 21.21 3.96 0.12
N VAL A 106 20.43 2.92 0.40
CA VAL A 106 20.42 1.69 -0.41
C VAL A 106 19.90 1.96 -1.82
N THR A 107 18.75 2.62 -1.96
CA THR A 107 18.14 2.85 -3.28
C THR A 107 18.92 3.87 -4.10
N THR A 108 19.43 4.91 -3.44
CA THR A 108 20.23 5.96 -4.07
C THR A 108 21.57 5.41 -4.59
N LEU A 109 22.26 4.58 -3.81
CA LEU A 109 23.51 3.96 -4.25
C LEU A 109 23.25 2.83 -5.25
N ALA A 110 22.15 2.09 -5.13
CA ALA A 110 21.75 1.11 -6.14
C ALA A 110 21.51 1.74 -7.52
N ALA A 111 20.83 2.88 -7.58
CA ALA A 111 20.66 3.63 -8.83
C ALA A 111 22.02 4.12 -9.40
N THR A 112 22.95 4.50 -8.53
CA THR A 112 24.30 4.90 -8.94
C THR A 112 25.08 3.73 -9.53
N ILE A 113 25.01 2.55 -8.90
CA ILE A 113 25.63 1.31 -9.39
C ILE A 113 24.99 0.90 -10.72
N ALA A 114 23.65 0.93 -10.83
CA ALA A 114 22.95 0.60 -12.07
C ALA A 114 23.43 1.46 -13.24
N ARG A 115 23.52 2.80 -13.06
CA ARG A 115 24.12 3.70 -14.07
C ARG A 115 25.55 3.31 -14.43
N GLY A 116 26.40 3.03 -13.44
CA GLY A 116 27.80 2.67 -13.65
C GLY A 116 27.98 1.38 -14.44
N HIS A 117 27.04 0.44 -14.34
CA HIS A 117 27.01 -0.80 -15.12
C HIS A 117 26.19 -0.74 -16.39
N HIS A 118 25.64 0.44 -16.74
CA HIS A 118 24.68 0.60 -17.84
C HIS A 118 23.46 -0.34 -17.75
N LEU A 119 23.07 -0.72 -16.52
CA LEU A 119 21.84 -1.47 -16.27
C LEU A 119 20.66 -0.50 -16.32
N PRO A 120 19.72 -0.62 -17.28
CA PRO A 120 18.51 0.20 -17.30
C PRO A 120 17.75 0.05 -15.98
N TYR A 121 17.22 1.15 -15.45
CA TYR A 121 16.48 1.09 -14.19
C TYR A 121 15.29 2.02 -14.14
N ILE A 122 14.29 1.60 -13.38
CA ILE A 122 13.08 2.34 -13.05
C ILE A 122 13.12 2.69 -11.57
N ILE A 123 12.68 3.90 -11.22
CA ILE A 123 12.53 4.32 -9.83
C ILE A 123 11.05 4.48 -9.50
N ARG A 124 10.60 3.89 -8.39
CA ARG A 124 9.27 4.10 -7.82
C ARG A 124 9.33 4.91 -6.53
N PRO A 125 8.83 6.16 -6.50
CA PRO A 125 8.86 7.03 -5.32
C PRO A 125 8.07 6.53 -4.10
N CYS A 126 7.00 5.74 -4.33
CA CYS A 126 6.10 5.26 -3.27
C CYS A 126 5.47 6.40 -2.44
N GLY A 127 5.11 7.53 -3.04
CA GLY A 127 4.53 8.69 -2.36
C GLY A 127 5.54 9.60 -1.64
N MET A 128 6.83 9.26 -1.65
CA MET A 128 7.88 10.03 -0.96
C MET A 128 8.17 11.39 -1.60
N LEU A 129 7.68 11.65 -2.82
CA LEU A 129 7.79 12.94 -3.49
C LEU A 129 6.65 13.91 -3.14
N ASP A 130 5.71 13.51 -2.28
CA ASP A 130 4.61 14.37 -1.84
C ASP A 130 5.12 15.57 -1.00
N PRO A 131 4.65 16.81 -1.27
CA PRO A 131 5.05 18.02 -0.55
C PRO A 131 5.00 17.92 0.98
N ALA A 132 4.01 17.23 1.55
CA ALA A 132 3.88 17.05 3.00
C ALA A 132 5.04 16.23 3.58
N ASP A 133 5.50 15.20 2.86
CA ASP A 133 6.67 14.42 3.27
C ASP A 133 7.98 15.16 3.01
N LEU A 134 8.04 16.08 2.04
CA LEU A 134 9.21 16.93 1.79
C LEU A 134 9.41 18.05 2.79
N GLN A 135 8.32 18.56 3.36
CA GLN A 135 8.39 19.56 4.41
C GLN A 135 9.07 19.01 5.66
N LYS A 136 9.00 17.69 5.90
CA LYS A 136 9.78 17.02 6.95
C LYS A 136 11.28 17.06 6.63
N LYS A 137 12.07 17.75 7.46
CA LYS A 137 13.53 17.92 7.29
C LYS A 137 13.93 18.54 5.95
N LYS A 138 13.18 19.56 5.54
CA LYS A 138 13.29 20.29 4.26
C LYS A 138 14.74 20.55 3.81
N GLN A 139 15.60 21.05 4.68
CA GLN A 139 16.99 21.39 4.32
C GLN A 139 17.86 20.15 4.02
N LEU A 140 17.75 19.09 4.83
CA LEU A 140 18.51 17.84 4.62
C LEU A 140 18.04 17.11 3.34
N LYS A 141 16.72 17.06 3.12
CA LYS A 141 16.15 16.45 1.91
C LYS A 141 16.44 17.27 0.66
N GLN A 142 16.53 18.60 0.76
CA GLN A 142 16.92 19.46 -0.37
C GLN A 142 18.38 19.24 -0.78
N ILE A 143 19.30 19.12 0.17
CA ILE A 143 20.72 18.87 -0.12
C ILE A 143 20.90 17.45 -0.68
N TYR A 144 20.32 16.44 -0.03
CA TYR A 144 20.36 15.05 -0.49
C TYR A 144 19.70 14.87 -1.85
N GLY A 145 18.52 15.49 -2.02
CA GLY A 145 17.77 15.48 -3.26
C GLY A 145 18.54 16.12 -4.42
N LYS A 146 19.21 17.26 -4.16
CA LYS A 146 19.98 17.98 -5.18
C LYS A 146 21.24 17.25 -5.62
N LEU A 147 21.97 16.62 -4.69
CA LEU A 147 23.28 16.04 -4.96
C LEU A 147 23.24 14.57 -5.41
N LEU A 148 22.29 13.79 -4.89
CA LEU A 148 22.29 12.33 -5.11
C LEU A 148 21.04 11.84 -5.84
N GLU A 149 19.85 12.32 -5.48
CA GLU A 149 18.62 11.80 -6.11
C GLU A 149 18.36 12.39 -7.49
N ARG A 150 18.67 13.67 -7.71
CA ARG A 150 18.45 14.30 -9.02
C ARG A 150 19.18 13.60 -10.17
N PRO A 151 20.50 13.32 -10.07
CA PRO A 151 21.17 12.54 -11.11
C PRO A 151 20.57 11.14 -11.28
N ASN A 152 20.11 10.51 -10.18
CA ASN A 152 19.54 9.16 -10.22
C ASN A 152 18.18 9.15 -10.91
N LEU A 153 17.34 10.14 -10.64
CA LEU A 153 16.06 10.30 -11.31
C LEU A 153 16.29 10.60 -12.79
N ALA A 154 17.14 11.58 -13.11
CA ALA A 154 17.41 11.96 -14.50
C ALA A 154 18.10 10.86 -15.34
N GLY A 155 18.83 9.94 -14.69
CA GLY A 155 19.41 8.77 -15.35
C GLY A 155 18.49 7.54 -15.43
N ALA A 156 17.30 7.60 -14.81
CA ALA A 156 16.35 6.49 -14.86
C ALA A 156 15.70 6.39 -16.25
N ALA A 157 15.44 5.17 -16.70
CA ALA A 157 14.71 4.95 -17.95
C ALA A 157 13.24 5.40 -17.86
N ALA A 158 12.64 5.25 -16.66
CA ALA A 158 11.33 5.77 -16.33
C ALA A 158 11.17 5.97 -14.82
N ILE A 159 10.19 6.78 -14.43
CA ILE A 159 9.73 6.91 -13.05
C ILE A 159 8.34 6.29 -12.95
N HIS A 160 8.20 5.32 -12.04
CA HIS A 160 6.95 4.61 -11.84
C HIS A 160 6.11 5.29 -10.76
N PHE A 161 4.92 5.75 -11.14
CA PHE A 161 3.90 6.32 -10.27
C PHE A 161 2.66 5.42 -10.18
N THR A 162 1.99 5.47 -9.04
CA THR A 162 0.78 4.68 -8.77
C THR A 162 -0.51 5.35 -9.24
N SER A 163 -0.45 6.65 -9.54
CA SER A 163 -1.56 7.43 -10.08
C SER A 163 -1.06 8.60 -10.91
N LYS A 164 -1.93 9.13 -11.78
CA LYS A 164 -1.63 10.35 -12.56
C LYS A 164 -1.43 11.57 -11.66
N GLN A 165 -2.11 11.61 -10.53
CA GLN A 165 -2.00 12.65 -9.52
C GLN A 165 -0.60 12.63 -8.88
N GLU A 166 -0.06 11.45 -8.55
CA GLU A 166 1.31 11.30 -8.04
C GLU A 166 2.35 11.80 -9.04
N ALA A 167 2.18 11.48 -10.33
CA ALA A 167 3.05 11.96 -11.40
C ALA A 167 3.05 13.50 -11.49
N LYS A 168 1.87 14.13 -11.54
CA LYS A 168 1.72 15.61 -11.55
C LYS A 168 2.34 16.29 -10.34
N ILE A 169 2.23 15.69 -9.16
CA ILE A 169 2.85 16.23 -7.94
C ILE A 169 4.38 16.17 -8.07
N SER A 170 4.90 15.13 -8.69
CA SER A 170 6.34 14.87 -8.84
C SER A 170 7.03 15.76 -9.89
N GLU A 171 6.31 16.22 -10.93
CA GLU A 171 6.81 17.24 -11.88
C GLU A 171 7.34 18.49 -11.15
N ARG A 172 6.69 18.87 -10.03
CA ARG A 172 7.03 20.04 -9.20
C ARG A 172 8.35 19.93 -8.46
N PHE A 173 8.98 18.76 -8.43
CA PHE A 173 10.30 18.55 -7.83
C PHE A 173 11.47 19.05 -8.70
N GLY A 174 11.16 19.68 -9.84
CA GLY A 174 12.15 20.12 -10.81
C GLY A 174 12.73 18.95 -11.60
N LEU A 175 11.91 17.90 -11.79
CA LEU A 175 12.07 16.97 -12.92
C LEU A 175 11.50 17.60 -14.21
N GLY A 176 10.63 18.61 -14.09
CA GLY A 176 10.27 19.49 -15.20
C GLY A 176 11.43 20.40 -15.59
N ASP A 177 11.79 20.33 -16.88
CA ASP A 177 12.65 21.20 -17.68
C ASP A 177 13.65 22.10 -16.91
N THR A 178 14.80 21.54 -16.55
CA THR A 178 15.96 22.33 -16.09
C THR A 178 16.90 22.71 -17.24
N GLY A 179 16.51 22.44 -18.50
CA GLY A 179 17.29 22.73 -19.70
C GLY A 179 18.64 22.00 -19.81
N LYS A 180 19.00 21.11 -18.87
CA LYS A 180 20.33 20.47 -18.79
C LYS A 180 20.32 18.94 -18.69
N MET A 181 19.18 18.30 -18.44
CA MET A 181 19.07 16.84 -18.39
C MET A 181 17.73 16.37 -18.98
N PRO A 182 17.69 15.24 -19.70
CA PRO A 182 16.45 14.67 -20.20
C PRO A 182 15.51 14.30 -19.05
N VAL A 183 14.21 14.57 -19.23
CA VAL A 183 13.16 14.19 -18.28
C VAL A 183 12.85 12.71 -18.49
N PRO A 184 12.92 11.87 -17.44
CA PRO A 184 12.53 10.47 -17.54
C PRO A 184 11.07 10.33 -17.95
N LYS A 185 10.71 9.24 -18.63
CA LYS A 185 9.31 8.96 -18.95
C LYS A 185 8.53 8.65 -17.67
N ASP A 186 7.33 9.20 -17.56
CA ASP A 186 6.39 8.84 -16.50
C ASP A 186 5.70 7.51 -16.84
N LEU A 187 5.83 6.53 -15.96
CA LEU A 187 5.14 5.24 -16.04
C LEU A 187 4.06 5.20 -14.96
N VAL A 188 2.80 5.29 -15.34
CA VAL A 188 1.69 5.22 -14.38
C VAL A 188 1.11 3.80 -14.38
N ILE A 189 1.47 3.00 -13.38
CA ILE A 189 0.92 1.66 -13.16
C ILE A 189 0.37 1.60 -11.73
N PRO A 190 -0.92 1.31 -11.53
CA PRO A 190 -1.52 1.26 -10.20
C PRO A 190 -1.00 0.09 -9.36
N LEU A 191 -1.35 0.07 -8.08
CA LEU A 191 -0.99 -1.06 -7.22
C LEU A 191 -1.87 -2.27 -7.50
N GLY A 192 -1.27 -3.45 -7.44
CA GLY A 192 -1.98 -4.71 -7.56
C GLY A 192 -2.76 -5.07 -6.31
N VAL A 193 -3.95 -5.61 -6.49
CA VAL A 193 -4.79 -6.21 -5.45
C VAL A 193 -5.21 -7.62 -5.88
N THR A 194 -5.43 -8.48 -4.91
CA THR A 194 -5.95 -9.83 -5.16
C THR A 194 -7.46 -9.73 -5.35
N ALA A 195 -7.93 -10.08 -6.55
CA ALA A 195 -9.35 -10.02 -6.93
C ALA A 195 -10.21 -11.05 -6.17
N ASP A 196 -9.60 -12.18 -5.83
CA ASP A 196 -10.24 -13.26 -5.12
C ASP A 196 -9.54 -13.48 -3.79
N CYS A 197 -10.34 -13.56 -2.73
CA CYS A 197 -9.88 -14.04 -1.44
C CYS A 197 -9.66 -15.56 -1.47
N ASP A 198 -9.18 -16.09 -2.59
CA ASP A 198 -8.85 -17.48 -2.77
C ASP A 198 -7.67 -17.79 -1.87
N ARG A 199 -7.94 -18.67 -0.90
CA ARG A 199 -7.07 -19.12 0.18
C ARG A 199 -5.68 -19.63 -0.27
N HIS A 200 -5.46 -19.79 -1.56
CA HIS A 200 -4.26 -20.40 -2.12
C HIS A 200 -3.09 -19.44 -2.35
N PHE A 201 -3.31 -18.13 -2.48
CA PHE A 201 -2.19 -17.21 -2.80
C PHE A 201 -1.46 -16.64 -1.57
N ILE A 202 -2.12 -16.60 -0.41
CA ILE A 202 -1.54 -16.01 0.81
C ILE A 202 -0.86 -17.06 1.71
N SER A 203 -1.27 -18.34 1.62
CA SER A 203 -0.78 -19.40 2.51
C SER A 203 0.73 -19.70 2.42
N GLN A 204 1.43 -19.22 1.38
CA GLN A 204 2.86 -19.46 1.19
C GLN A 204 3.76 -18.29 1.59
N VAL A 205 3.19 -17.17 2.05
CA VAL A 205 3.97 -16.04 2.60
C VAL A 205 4.12 -16.14 4.13
N ASP A 206 3.30 -16.98 4.78
CA ASP A 206 3.20 -17.07 6.23
C ASP A 206 4.08 -18.17 6.88
N ALA A 207 4.92 -18.87 6.12
CA ALA A 207 5.56 -20.11 6.58
C ALA A 207 7.00 -20.00 7.12
N THR A 208 7.44 -18.82 7.60
CA THR A 208 8.73 -18.72 8.31
C THR A 208 8.54 -18.14 9.72
N ASN A 209 8.49 -19.06 10.69
CA ASN A 209 8.61 -18.86 12.15
C ASN A 209 7.44 -18.21 12.91
N ILE A 210 6.27 -18.84 12.88
CA ILE A 210 5.35 -18.82 14.03
C ILE A 210 5.06 -20.26 14.44
N GLU A 211 5.77 -20.74 15.47
CA GLU A 211 5.36 -21.93 16.17
C GLU A 211 3.96 -21.72 16.75
N ARG A 212 3.05 -22.64 16.41
CA ARG A 212 1.72 -22.86 16.98
C ARG A 212 0.69 -21.76 16.76
N THR A 213 -0.03 -21.92 15.64
CA THR A 213 -1.34 -21.31 15.46
C THR A 213 -2.35 -22.35 14.94
N GLU A 214 -2.37 -23.54 15.53
CA GLU A 214 -3.46 -24.52 15.37
C GLU A 214 -4.72 -24.14 16.18
N VAL A 215 -4.72 -22.98 16.87
CA VAL A 215 -5.82 -22.50 17.72
C VAL A 215 -6.74 -21.48 17.01
N LEU A 216 -6.40 -20.98 15.80
CA LEU A 216 -7.17 -19.88 15.18
C LEU A 216 -8.20 -20.30 14.13
N THR A 217 -8.19 -21.51 13.59
CA THR A 217 -9.12 -21.89 12.51
C THR A 217 -10.56 -22.12 12.98
N THR A 218 -10.82 -22.30 14.28
CA THR A 218 -12.17 -22.51 14.82
C THR A 218 -12.82 -21.25 15.41
N ASN A 219 -12.11 -20.12 15.51
CA ASN A 219 -12.60 -18.87 16.13
C ASN A 219 -12.64 -17.64 15.19
N LEU A 220 -12.27 -17.79 13.91
CA LEU A 220 -12.27 -16.73 12.90
C LEU A 220 -13.63 -16.52 12.21
N SER A 221 -14.75 -16.62 12.93
CA SER A 221 -16.01 -16.12 12.37
C SER A 221 -16.09 -14.62 12.64
N VAL A 222 -16.43 -13.83 11.62
CA VAL A 222 -16.74 -12.40 11.77
C VAL A 222 -17.74 -12.20 12.90
N ALA A 223 -18.60 -13.20 13.15
CA ALA A 223 -19.52 -13.27 14.29
C ALA A 223 -18.82 -12.81 15.59
N ASN A 224 -17.61 -13.27 15.90
CA ASN A 224 -16.92 -12.91 17.15
C ASN A 224 -16.53 -11.42 17.27
N PHE A 225 -16.54 -10.66 16.18
CA PHE A 225 -16.27 -9.21 16.15
C PHE A 225 -17.54 -8.35 16.15
N TYR A 226 -18.72 -8.95 16.33
CA TYR A 226 -19.96 -8.17 16.51
C TYR A 226 -20.32 -8.05 17.98
N PRO A 227 -20.77 -6.85 18.42
CA PRO A 227 -21.58 -6.73 19.62
C PRO A 227 -22.77 -7.70 19.49
N GLN A 228 -22.96 -8.56 20.49
CA GLN A 228 -23.92 -9.69 20.44
C GLN A 228 -25.33 -9.26 19.99
N ARG A 229 -25.75 -8.05 20.36
CA ARG A 229 -27.04 -7.45 20.00
C ARG A 229 -27.22 -7.14 18.50
N LEU A 230 -26.15 -6.82 17.78
CA LEU A 230 -26.22 -6.41 16.37
C LEU A 230 -26.18 -7.60 15.40
N ARG A 231 -25.78 -8.80 15.86
CA ARG A 231 -25.82 -10.03 15.05
C ARG A 231 -27.25 -10.43 14.68
N GLU A 232 -28.21 -10.09 15.53
CA GLU A 232 -29.62 -10.44 15.36
C GLU A 232 -30.39 -9.41 14.50
N SER A 233 -29.90 -8.17 14.43
CA SER A 233 -30.63 -7.04 13.83
C SER A 233 -30.38 -6.83 12.33
N GLN A 234 -29.51 -7.62 11.67
CA GLN A 234 -29.15 -7.47 10.24
C GLN A 234 -28.78 -6.02 9.83
N VAL A 235 -28.18 -5.25 10.73
CA VAL A 235 -27.77 -3.86 10.42
C VAL A 235 -26.53 -3.85 9.52
N PRO A 236 -26.36 -2.83 8.65
CA PRO A 236 -25.21 -2.80 7.75
C PRO A 236 -23.87 -2.63 8.49
N ILE A 237 -22.81 -3.17 7.89
CA ILE A 237 -21.44 -3.10 8.42
C ILE A 237 -20.63 -2.04 7.69
N ILE A 238 -20.18 -1.05 8.46
CA ILE A 238 -19.24 -0.03 8.03
C ILE A 238 -17.84 -0.46 8.43
N LEU A 239 -16.95 -0.62 7.46
CA LEU A 239 -15.56 -0.99 7.65
C LEU A 239 -14.64 0.21 7.41
N PHE A 240 -13.84 0.56 8.41
CA PHE A 240 -12.65 1.39 8.24
C PHE A 240 -11.42 0.48 8.36
N MET A 241 -10.52 0.50 7.37
CA MET A 241 -9.28 -0.27 7.43
C MET A 241 -8.06 0.57 7.03
N SER A 242 -7.25 0.92 8.03
CA SER A 242 -6.02 1.69 7.86
C SER A 242 -5.26 1.75 9.18
N ARG A 243 -3.97 2.15 9.15
CA ARG A 243 -3.30 2.63 10.37
C ARG A 243 -4.11 3.74 11.04
N ILE A 244 -4.13 3.76 12.37
CA ILE A 244 -4.81 4.80 13.15
C ILE A 244 -3.88 6.03 13.23
N GLU A 245 -4.00 6.92 12.24
CA GLU A 245 -3.17 8.11 12.09
C GLU A 245 -4.06 9.34 11.81
N PRO A 246 -3.66 10.56 12.24
CA PRO A 246 -4.45 11.77 12.01
C PRO A 246 -4.82 12.00 10.53
N LYS A 247 -3.90 11.66 9.61
CA LYS A 247 -4.14 11.83 8.18
C LYS A 247 -5.26 10.95 7.61
N LYS A 248 -5.78 9.98 8.36
CA LYS A 248 -6.83 9.06 7.91
C LYS A 248 -8.25 9.56 8.20
N GLY A 249 -8.38 10.71 8.85
CA GLY A 249 -9.64 11.42 8.97
C GLY A 249 -10.60 10.84 10.01
N LEU A 250 -10.11 10.07 11.00
CA LEU A 250 -10.97 9.56 12.08
C LEU A 250 -11.60 10.67 12.91
N ASN A 251 -10.93 11.83 13.02
CA ASN A 251 -11.48 13.04 13.62
C ASN A 251 -12.71 13.60 12.87
N LEU A 252 -12.91 13.23 11.60
CA LEU A 252 -14.11 13.56 10.82
C LEU A 252 -15.12 12.42 10.81
N LEU A 253 -14.63 11.17 10.73
CA LEU A 253 -15.48 9.98 10.63
C LEU A 253 -16.27 9.74 11.92
N ILE A 254 -15.64 9.84 13.09
CA ILE A 254 -16.29 9.56 14.38
C ILE A 254 -17.51 10.48 14.58
N PRO A 255 -17.41 11.82 14.51
CA PRO A 255 -18.58 12.69 14.67
C PRO A 255 -19.62 12.49 13.56
N ALA A 256 -19.21 12.11 12.34
CA ALA A 256 -20.16 11.78 11.28
C ALA A 256 -20.99 10.54 11.64
N LEU A 257 -20.35 9.48 12.16
CA LEU A 257 -21.01 8.25 12.60
C LEU A 257 -21.92 8.50 13.82
N GLU A 258 -21.51 9.35 14.77
CA GLU A 258 -22.35 9.78 15.90
C GLU A 258 -23.65 10.45 15.40
N SER A 259 -23.55 11.40 14.46
CA SER A 259 -24.73 12.08 13.89
C SER A 259 -25.71 11.16 13.14
N ILE A 260 -25.24 10.00 12.69
CA ILE A 260 -26.07 8.98 12.01
C ILE A 260 -26.85 8.18 13.05
N LEU A 261 -26.20 7.80 14.15
CA LEU A 261 -26.86 7.12 15.26
C LEU A 261 -27.87 8.03 15.97
N GLU A 262 -27.56 9.31 16.14
CA GLU A 262 -28.50 10.30 16.69
C GLU A 262 -29.75 10.48 15.82
N ALA A 263 -29.61 10.29 14.51
CA ALA A 263 -30.72 10.27 13.57
C ALA A 263 -31.50 8.94 13.56
N GLY A 264 -31.15 7.98 14.43
CA GLY A 264 -31.84 6.69 14.57
C GLY A 264 -31.47 5.65 13.51
N ILE A 265 -30.39 5.85 12.74
CA ILE A 265 -29.93 4.89 11.73
C ILE A 265 -28.85 4.00 12.37
N GLU A 266 -29.20 2.76 12.69
CA GLU A 266 -28.28 1.80 13.30
C GLU A 266 -27.35 1.13 12.26
N PHE A 267 -26.11 0.88 12.67
CA PHE A 267 -25.09 0.17 11.90
C PHE A 267 -24.08 -0.51 12.84
N CYS A 268 -23.26 -1.42 12.33
CA CYS A 268 -22.07 -1.90 13.01
C CYS A 268 -20.83 -1.23 12.41
N PHE A 269 -19.95 -0.67 13.25
CA PHE A 269 -18.70 -0.07 12.82
C PHE A 269 -17.50 -0.94 13.21
N ILE A 270 -16.70 -1.33 12.22
CA ILE A 270 -15.45 -2.07 12.44
C ILE A 270 -14.28 -1.12 12.13
N LEU A 271 -13.50 -0.81 13.17
CA LEU A 271 -12.26 -0.05 13.07
C LEU A 271 -11.07 -1.02 13.07
N ALA A 272 -10.61 -1.36 11.87
CA ALA A 272 -9.49 -2.27 11.65
C ALA A 272 -8.19 -1.50 11.41
N GLY A 273 -7.31 -1.49 12.40
CA GLY A 273 -6.08 -0.71 12.36
C GLY A 273 -5.34 -0.67 13.67
N SER A 274 -4.03 -0.43 13.57
CA SER A 274 -3.20 0.00 14.70
C SER A 274 -2.13 0.95 14.20
N ASN A 275 -1.51 1.68 15.12
CA ASN A 275 -0.38 2.53 14.84
C ASN A 275 0.64 2.46 15.99
N PRO A 276 1.45 1.37 16.06
CA PRO A 276 2.43 1.22 17.13
C PRO A 276 3.53 2.29 17.14
N GLN A 277 3.62 3.12 16.08
CA GLN A 277 4.57 4.23 15.99
C GLN A 277 4.06 5.52 16.66
N ASP A 278 2.76 5.61 16.93
CA ASP A 278 2.11 6.74 17.60
C ASP A 278 0.94 6.21 18.44
N ALA A 279 1.30 5.64 19.59
CA ALA A 279 0.35 5.00 20.50
C ALA A 279 -0.59 6.01 21.19
N ASP A 280 -0.19 7.28 21.28
CA ASP A 280 -0.96 8.33 21.93
C ASP A 280 -2.22 8.67 21.12
N TYR A 281 -2.06 8.87 19.80
CA TYR A 281 -3.21 9.11 18.93
C TYR A 281 -4.16 7.91 18.87
N GLU A 282 -3.61 6.68 18.81
CA GLU A 282 -4.44 5.47 18.86
C GLU A 282 -5.24 5.38 20.17
N THR A 283 -4.62 5.70 21.30
CA THR A 283 -5.28 5.72 22.62
C THR A 283 -6.37 6.79 22.67
N GLN A 284 -6.10 7.99 22.15
CA GLN A 284 -7.08 9.08 22.06
C GLN A 284 -8.34 8.64 21.30
N ILE A 285 -8.18 8.01 20.14
CA ILE A 285 -9.30 7.52 19.32
C ILE A 285 -10.11 6.44 20.06
N LYS A 286 -9.44 5.49 20.72
CA LYS A 286 -10.10 4.46 21.52
C LYS A 286 -10.94 5.06 22.65
N VAL A 287 -10.37 6.02 23.39
CA VAL A 287 -11.06 6.72 24.47
C VAL A 287 -12.24 7.55 23.94
N GLN A 288 -12.07 8.24 22.80
CA GLN A 288 -13.16 8.99 22.16
C GLN A 288 -14.35 8.09 21.82
N ILE A 289 -14.10 6.93 21.18
CA ILE A 289 -15.15 5.97 20.84
C ILE A 289 -15.82 5.43 22.10
N GLN A 290 -15.05 5.02 23.11
CA GLN A 290 -15.57 4.47 24.37
C GLN A 290 -16.45 5.45 25.15
N ASN A 291 -16.16 6.76 25.07
CA ASN A 291 -16.91 7.81 25.75
C ASN A 291 -18.07 8.38 24.92
N SER A 292 -18.40 7.76 23.79
CA SER A 292 -19.47 8.21 22.88
C SER A 292 -20.58 7.18 22.73
N ILE A 293 -21.67 7.58 22.07
CA ILE A 293 -22.75 6.66 21.69
C ILE A 293 -22.27 5.51 20.77
N LEU A 294 -21.14 5.69 20.06
CA LEU A 294 -20.56 4.67 19.19
C LEU A 294 -19.98 3.48 19.95
N ALA A 295 -19.72 3.60 21.25
CA ALA A 295 -19.10 2.53 22.04
C ALA A 295 -19.82 1.18 21.90
N ARG A 296 -21.16 1.20 21.78
CA ARG A 296 -22.00 0.00 21.67
C ARG A 296 -22.13 -0.54 20.24
N TYR A 297 -21.70 0.25 19.25
CA TYR A 297 -21.80 -0.07 17.82
C TYR A 297 -20.43 -0.35 17.18
N THR A 298 -19.35 -0.13 17.92
CA THR A 298 -17.98 -0.20 17.38
C THR A 298 -17.22 -1.42 17.87
N THR A 299 -16.52 -2.10 16.96
CA THR A 299 -15.47 -3.07 17.29
C THR A 299 -14.11 -2.61 16.75
N ILE A 300 -13.11 -2.57 17.64
CA ILE A 300 -11.74 -2.21 17.32
C ILE A 300 -10.90 -3.48 17.28
N THR A 301 -10.43 -3.88 16.10
CA THR A 301 -9.77 -5.18 15.93
C THR A 301 -8.25 -5.13 16.15
N GLY A 302 -7.65 -3.94 16.09
CA GLY A 302 -6.20 -3.80 15.95
C GLY A 302 -5.73 -4.09 14.52
N PHE A 303 -4.45 -4.41 14.36
CA PHE A 303 -3.87 -4.78 13.06
C PHE A 303 -4.52 -6.07 12.51
N VAL A 304 -4.88 -6.06 11.23
CA VAL A 304 -5.46 -7.22 10.54
C VAL A 304 -4.66 -7.58 9.29
N SER A 305 -4.52 -8.87 9.02
CA SER A 305 -3.84 -9.43 7.85
C SER A 305 -4.46 -10.77 7.45
N GLY A 306 -4.04 -11.31 6.31
CA GLY A 306 -4.42 -12.65 5.84
C GLY A 306 -5.94 -12.88 5.76
N ASP A 307 -6.38 -14.02 6.28
CA ASP A 307 -7.78 -14.45 6.23
C ASP A 307 -8.71 -13.50 6.97
N LEU A 308 -8.32 -12.98 8.14
CA LEU A 308 -9.15 -12.03 8.90
C LEU A 308 -9.42 -10.76 8.08
N LYS A 309 -8.40 -10.20 7.41
CA LYS A 309 -8.56 -9.04 6.53
C LYS A 309 -9.57 -9.35 5.42
N SER A 310 -9.43 -10.52 4.81
CA SER A 310 -10.30 -10.96 3.71
C SER A 310 -11.74 -11.16 4.14
N GLU A 311 -11.95 -11.74 5.33
CA GLU A 311 -13.28 -11.90 5.93
C GLU A 311 -13.92 -10.56 6.25
N LEU A 312 -13.18 -9.62 6.83
CA LEU A 312 -13.70 -8.27 7.10
C LEU A 312 -14.14 -7.55 5.82
N LEU A 313 -13.33 -7.61 4.76
CA LEU A 313 -13.69 -7.03 3.47
C LEU A 313 -14.92 -7.72 2.88
N ARG A 314 -14.96 -9.06 2.83
CA ARG A 314 -16.09 -9.80 2.23
C ARG A 314 -17.43 -9.57 2.94
N ASN A 315 -17.41 -9.30 4.24
CA ASN A 315 -18.62 -9.14 5.03
C ASN A 315 -19.00 -7.67 5.27
N ALA A 316 -18.22 -6.69 4.76
CA ALA A 316 -18.57 -5.28 4.89
C ALA A 316 -19.65 -4.87 3.88
N ASP A 317 -20.61 -4.05 4.32
CA ASP A 317 -21.60 -3.42 3.43
C ASP A 317 -21.07 -2.12 2.83
N LEU A 318 -20.17 -1.43 3.54
CA LEU A 318 -19.59 -0.16 3.13
C LEU A 318 -18.17 -0.03 3.66
N PHE A 319 -17.22 0.29 2.79
CA PHE A 319 -15.87 0.66 3.20
C PHE A 319 -15.74 2.18 3.27
N VAL A 320 -15.22 2.73 4.37
CA VAL A 320 -15.13 4.19 4.57
C VAL A 320 -13.70 4.61 4.87
N LEU A 321 -13.20 5.60 4.13
CA LEU A 321 -11.87 6.17 4.34
C LEU A 321 -11.83 7.66 3.97
N PRO A 322 -12.09 8.58 4.91
CA PRO A 322 -12.05 10.02 4.67
C PRO A 322 -10.64 10.58 4.88
N SER A 323 -9.63 9.98 4.24
CA SER A 323 -8.24 10.38 4.43
C SER A 323 -7.97 11.78 3.89
N TYR A 324 -7.16 12.57 4.60
CA TYR A 324 -6.67 13.86 4.13
C TYR A 324 -5.75 13.73 2.91
N TYR A 325 -5.09 12.58 2.77
CA TYR A 325 -4.21 12.25 1.65
C TYR A 325 -3.94 10.75 1.58
N GLU A 326 -3.99 10.19 0.37
CA GLU A 326 -3.52 8.85 0.05
C GLU A 326 -2.94 8.85 -1.36
N ASN A 327 -1.74 8.30 -1.52
CA ASN A 327 -1.08 8.23 -2.81
C ASN A 327 -1.81 7.33 -3.83
N PHE A 328 -2.38 6.23 -3.34
CA PHE A 328 -3.25 5.34 -4.12
C PHE A 328 -4.48 4.97 -3.30
N GLY A 329 -4.28 4.45 -2.08
CA GLY A 329 -5.37 3.94 -1.26
C GLY A 329 -5.58 2.45 -1.49
N ILE A 330 -4.54 1.64 -1.23
CA ILE A 330 -4.58 0.19 -1.48
C ILE A 330 -5.76 -0.50 -0.80
N ALA A 331 -6.10 -0.11 0.43
CA ALA A 331 -7.24 -0.69 1.14
C ALA A 331 -8.58 -0.38 0.44
N VAL A 332 -8.68 0.77 -0.25
CA VAL A 332 -9.85 1.13 -1.06
C VAL A 332 -9.93 0.24 -2.30
N ALA A 333 -8.80 0.01 -2.98
CA ALA A 333 -8.74 -0.92 -4.11
C ALA A 333 -9.04 -2.38 -3.69
N GLU A 334 -8.60 -2.80 -2.49
CA GLU A 334 -8.93 -4.10 -1.91
C GLU A 334 -10.43 -4.22 -1.60
N ALA A 335 -11.07 -3.16 -1.09
CA ALA A 335 -12.52 -3.12 -0.88
C ALA A 335 -13.29 -3.19 -2.19
N MET A 336 -12.87 -2.43 -3.22
CA MET A 336 -13.44 -2.52 -4.56
C MET A 336 -13.32 -3.94 -5.11
N ALA A 337 -12.14 -4.58 -5.00
CA ALA A 337 -11.92 -5.95 -5.45
C ALA A 337 -12.81 -6.98 -4.72
N ALA A 338 -13.08 -6.76 -3.43
CA ALA A 338 -14.01 -7.57 -2.65
C ALA A 338 -15.49 -7.34 -3.01
N GLY A 339 -15.80 -6.35 -3.87
CA GLY A 339 -17.16 -5.98 -4.23
C GLY A 339 -17.87 -5.13 -3.18
N VAL A 340 -17.11 -4.49 -2.29
CA VAL A 340 -17.64 -3.57 -1.27
C VAL A 340 -17.66 -2.16 -1.87
N PRO A 341 -18.80 -1.46 -1.88
CA PRO A 341 -18.82 -0.07 -2.29
C PRO A 341 -18.05 0.80 -1.29
N VAL A 342 -17.42 1.87 -1.78
CA VAL A 342 -16.51 2.69 -0.98
C VAL A 342 -17.10 4.09 -0.75
N ALA A 343 -16.91 4.69 0.43
CA ALA A 343 -17.16 6.11 0.69
C ALA A 343 -15.85 6.77 1.14
N ILE A 344 -15.30 7.63 0.30
CA ILE A 344 -13.96 8.21 0.50
C ILE A 344 -13.93 9.71 0.27
N SER A 345 -12.86 10.36 0.74
CA SER A 345 -12.61 11.76 0.40
C SER A 345 -12.10 11.92 -1.04
N ASP A 346 -12.32 13.10 -1.60
CA ASP A 346 -11.76 13.54 -2.88
C ASP A 346 -10.24 13.77 -2.89
N ARG A 347 -9.57 13.56 -1.74
CA ARG A 347 -8.11 13.73 -1.57
C ARG A 347 -7.31 12.44 -1.75
N ILE A 348 -7.96 11.31 -1.94
CA ILE A 348 -7.31 10.03 -2.24
C ILE A 348 -7.20 9.91 -3.77
N HIS A 349 -6.01 9.62 -4.30
CA HIS A 349 -5.79 9.68 -5.74
C HIS A 349 -6.66 8.70 -6.57
N ILE A 350 -7.11 7.58 -5.99
CA ILE A 350 -8.05 6.63 -6.64
C ILE A 350 -9.49 7.17 -6.77
N ALA A 351 -9.79 8.35 -6.22
CA ALA A 351 -11.11 8.96 -6.23
C ALA A 351 -11.70 9.11 -7.64
N GLU A 352 -10.87 9.43 -8.64
CA GLU A 352 -11.36 9.59 -10.01
C GLU A 352 -11.79 8.26 -10.63
N ASP A 353 -11.04 7.20 -10.37
CA ASP A 353 -11.36 5.85 -10.81
C ASP A 353 -12.69 5.38 -10.19
N ILE A 354 -12.94 5.72 -8.91
CA ILE A 354 -14.20 5.42 -8.23
C ILE A 354 -15.39 6.19 -8.84
N ARG A 355 -15.20 7.46 -9.20
CA ARG A 355 -16.25 8.25 -9.88
C ARG A 355 -16.56 7.66 -11.25
N GLN A 356 -15.54 7.35 -12.04
CA GLN A 356 -15.70 6.78 -13.38
C GLN A 356 -16.38 5.42 -13.35
N ALA A 357 -16.03 4.58 -12.36
CA ALA A 357 -16.64 3.27 -12.18
C ALA A 357 -18.04 3.34 -11.56
N GLU A 358 -18.43 4.47 -10.96
CA GLU A 358 -19.54 4.54 -10.02
C GLU A 358 -19.41 3.49 -8.91
N ALA A 359 -18.20 3.29 -8.37
CA ALA A 359 -17.89 2.24 -7.40
C ALA A 359 -18.19 2.64 -5.94
N GLY A 360 -18.68 3.87 -5.72
CA GLY A 360 -18.79 4.42 -4.38
C GLY A 360 -19.21 5.88 -4.34
N TRP A 361 -19.07 6.49 -3.16
CA TRP A 361 -19.31 7.90 -2.90
C TRP A 361 -17.98 8.63 -2.68
N VAL A 362 -17.79 9.75 -3.36
CA VAL A 362 -16.59 10.57 -3.24
C VAL A 362 -17.01 11.98 -2.87
N GLY A 363 -16.55 12.49 -1.72
CA GLY A 363 -16.97 13.77 -1.19
C GLY A 363 -15.85 14.59 -0.54
N PRO A 364 -16.13 15.84 -0.13
CA PRO A 364 -15.17 16.68 0.57
C PRO A 364 -14.91 16.20 2.01
N LEU A 365 -13.86 16.76 2.62
CA LEU A 365 -13.44 16.46 4.00
C LEU A 365 -14.23 17.29 5.03
N GLU A 366 -15.53 17.05 5.07
CA GLU A 366 -16.47 17.72 5.97
C GLU A 366 -17.32 16.66 6.68
N VAL A 367 -17.56 16.84 7.98
CA VAL A 367 -18.32 15.88 8.80
C VAL A 367 -19.69 15.61 8.19
N ASP A 368 -20.42 16.65 7.78
CA ASP A 368 -21.76 16.52 7.19
C ASP A 368 -21.73 15.82 5.83
N ALA A 369 -20.73 16.10 5.00
CA ALA A 369 -20.60 15.45 3.69
C ALA A 369 -20.28 13.95 3.82
N ILE A 370 -19.42 13.59 4.78
CA ILE A 370 -19.10 12.20 5.11
C ILE A 370 -20.36 11.51 5.66
N ALA A 371 -21.06 12.14 6.60
CA ALA A 371 -22.29 11.61 7.18
C ALA A 371 -23.36 11.37 6.11
N ASN A 372 -23.58 12.33 5.20
CA ASN A 372 -24.57 12.21 4.12
C ASN A 372 -24.23 11.09 3.14
N SER A 373 -22.94 10.91 2.80
CA SER A 373 -22.49 9.81 1.94
C SER A 373 -22.76 8.45 2.59
N ILE A 374 -22.45 8.32 3.88
CA ILE A 374 -22.72 7.10 4.65
C ILE A 374 -24.23 6.87 4.79
N LYS A 375 -25.04 7.88 5.12
CA LYS A 375 -26.51 7.77 5.20
C LYS A 375 -27.10 7.30 3.87
N SER A 376 -26.67 7.90 2.75
CA SER A 376 -27.10 7.48 1.42
C SER A 376 -26.79 6.01 1.15
N ALA A 377 -25.61 5.54 1.56
CA ALA A 377 -25.23 4.15 1.42
C ALA A 377 -26.07 3.24 2.32
N LEU A 378 -26.21 3.55 3.61
CA LEU A 378 -26.94 2.73 4.59
C LEU A 378 -28.43 2.57 4.24
N LEU A 379 -29.06 3.64 3.73
CA LEU A 379 -30.48 3.66 3.42
C LEU A 379 -30.85 3.08 2.05
N ASN A 380 -29.86 2.77 1.20
CA ASN A 380 -30.11 2.26 -0.15
C ASN A 380 -29.30 0.98 -0.45
N PRO A 381 -29.79 -0.20 -0.05
CA PRO A 381 -29.10 -1.47 -0.28
C PRO A 381 -28.87 -1.81 -1.75
N GLU A 382 -29.82 -1.48 -2.64
CA GLU A 382 -29.69 -1.72 -4.09
C GLU A 382 -28.52 -0.90 -4.66
N GLU A 383 -28.40 0.36 -4.24
CA GLU A 383 -27.30 1.21 -4.67
C GLU A 383 -25.95 0.73 -4.11
N ARG A 384 -25.90 0.22 -2.87
CA ARG A 384 -24.69 -0.43 -2.33
C ARG A 384 -24.26 -1.61 -3.21
N GLN A 385 -25.21 -2.50 -3.53
CA GLN A 385 -24.93 -3.68 -4.34
C GLN A 385 -24.45 -3.30 -5.74
N ARG A 386 -25.14 -2.37 -6.40
CA ARG A 386 -24.78 -1.89 -7.74
C ARG A 386 -23.39 -1.29 -7.78
N ARG A 387 -23.08 -0.36 -6.86
CA ARG A 387 -21.75 0.28 -6.76
C ARG A 387 -20.65 -0.73 -6.40
N GLY A 388 -20.95 -1.68 -5.51
CA GLY A 388 -20.03 -2.77 -5.15
C GLY A 388 -19.64 -3.65 -6.34
N LEU A 389 -20.63 -4.06 -7.15
CA LEU A 389 -20.40 -4.83 -8.38
C LEU A 389 -19.56 -4.04 -9.39
N ASN A 390 -19.88 -2.76 -9.59
CA ASN A 390 -19.08 -1.90 -10.47
C ASN A 390 -17.63 -1.77 -9.99
N GLY A 391 -17.43 -1.58 -8.68
CA GLY A 391 -16.10 -1.55 -8.07
C GLY A 391 -15.33 -2.83 -8.29
N LYS A 392 -15.98 -3.99 -8.16
CA LYS A 392 -15.39 -5.30 -8.40
C LYS A 392 -14.92 -5.47 -9.84
N GLU A 393 -15.79 -5.16 -10.80
CA GLU A 393 -15.45 -5.27 -12.22
C GLU A 393 -14.33 -4.29 -12.62
N TYR A 394 -14.36 -3.07 -12.08
CA TYR A 394 -13.30 -2.10 -12.31
C TYR A 394 -11.96 -2.59 -11.74
N ALA A 395 -11.93 -3.01 -10.47
CA ALA A 395 -10.73 -3.52 -9.81
C ALA A 395 -10.18 -4.78 -10.51
N LYS A 396 -11.07 -5.69 -10.91
CA LYS A 396 -10.70 -6.87 -11.69
C LYS A 396 -10.06 -6.48 -13.01
N LYS A 397 -10.50 -5.42 -13.69
CA LYS A 397 -9.90 -5.00 -14.96
C LYS A 397 -8.60 -4.23 -14.79
N HIS A 398 -8.50 -3.38 -13.78
CA HIS A 398 -7.47 -2.35 -13.69
C HIS A 398 -6.42 -2.59 -12.61
N TYR A 399 -6.74 -3.32 -11.54
CA TYR A 399 -5.89 -3.48 -10.36
C TYR A 399 -5.53 -4.94 -10.07
N ASN A 400 -6.07 -5.91 -10.79
CA ASN A 400 -5.70 -7.31 -10.56
C ASN A 400 -4.20 -7.53 -10.84
N TRP A 401 -3.57 -8.45 -10.10
CA TRP A 401 -2.13 -8.72 -10.23
C TRP A 401 -1.67 -9.14 -11.62
N GLU A 402 -2.48 -9.92 -12.36
CA GLU A 402 -2.18 -10.32 -13.73
C GLU A 402 -2.10 -9.11 -14.68
N ALA A 403 -3.07 -8.19 -14.58
CA ALA A 403 -3.13 -6.97 -15.37
C ALA A 403 -1.96 -6.03 -15.03
N ILE A 404 -1.62 -5.89 -13.75
CA ILE A 404 -0.47 -5.09 -13.31
C ILE A 404 0.85 -5.70 -13.80
N ALA A 405 1.01 -7.01 -13.68
CA ALA A 405 2.21 -7.70 -14.16
C ALA A 405 2.38 -7.52 -15.67
N GLN A 406 1.30 -7.69 -16.45
CA GLN A 406 1.35 -7.50 -17.90
C GLN A 406 1.75 -6.07 -18.28
N GLN A 407 1.10 -5.05 -17.71
CA GLN A 407 1.48 -3.65 -17.94
C GLN A 407 2.95 -3.37 -17.58
N THR A 408 3.43 -3.99 -16.51
CA THR A 408 4.83 -3.85 -16.08
C THR A 408 5.78 -4.53 -17.07
N ILE A 409 5.45 -5.72 -17.57
CA ILE A 409 6.25 -6.43 -18.59
C ILE A 409 6.32 -5.62 -19.88
N ASP A 410 5.19 -5.09 -20.35
CA ASP A 410 5.13 -4.28 -21.56
C ASP A 410 6.01 -3.02 -21.42
N ALA A 411 5.99 -2.39 -20.24
CA ALA A 411 6.85 -1.25 -19.93
C ALA A 411 8.34 -1.63 -19.93
N TYR A 412 8.71 -2.77 -19.33
CA TYR A 412 10.09 -3.27 -19.35
C TYR A 412 10.56 -3.55 -20.78
N GLN A 413 9.74 -4.24 -21.58
CA GLN A 413 10.06 -4.54 -22.97
C GLN A 413 10.22 -3.27 -23.81
N HIS A 414 9.34 -2.28 -23.63
CA HIS A 414 9.45 -1.00 -24.30
C HIS A 414 10.77 -0.30 -23.96
N ILE A 415 11.14 -0.24 -22.67
CA ILE A 415 12.41 0.34 -22.22
C ILE A 415 13.60 -0.39 -22.86
N LEU A 416 13.63 -1.72 -22.78
CA LEU A 416 14.73 -2.52 -23.33
C LEU A 416 14.85 -2.37 -24.85
N SER A 417 13.72 -2.27 -25.57
CA SER A 417 13.71 -2.05 -27.02
C SER A 417 14.17 -0.65 -27.44
N SER A 418 14.13 0.33 -26.53
CA SER A 418 14.51 1.72 -26.82
C SER A 418 15.99 2.03 -26.53
N ILE A 419 16.69 1.10 -25.88
CA ILE A 419 18.10 1.24 -25.47
C ILE A 419 19.02 0.45 -26.42
N ASN A 420 18.48 -0.58 -27.08
CA ASN A 420 19.12 -1.28 -28.20
C ASN A 420 18.89 -0.50 -29.51
#